data_AF-A0A7V3H4S1-F1
#
_entry.id   AF-A0A7V3H4S1-F1
#
_cell.length_a   1.000
_cell.length_b   1.000
_cell.length_c   1.000
_cell.angle_alpha   90.00
_cell.angle_beta   90.00
_cell.angle_gamma   90.00
#
_symmetry.space_group_name_H-M   'P 1'
#
loop_
_entity.id
_entity.type
_entity.pdbx_description
1 polymer ?
#
loop_
_entity_poly.entity_id
_entity_poly.type
_entity_poly.pdbx_seq_one_letter_code
_entity_poly.pdbx_strand_id
1 'polypeptide(L)'
;MARERVHPNYVAVWLWLVGLLIASVGISYLHISRGVAVFLIFVAAFVKAVLVALEYMHLKFEQPLIYAMAIIPLAIFFVLWIVLYPDIALR
;
A
#
# COMPACT_ATOMS: atom_id res chain seq x y z
N MET A 1 4.75 3.22 -39.73
CA MET A 1 3.76 3.65 -38.72
C MET A 1 4.38 3.47 -37.35
N ALA A 2 4.87 4.55 -36.74
CA ALA A 2 5.44 4.49 -35.39
C ALA A 2 4.31 4.18 -34.40
N ARG A 3 4.40 3.07 -33.67
CA ARG A 3 3.43 2.74 -32.62
C ARG A 3 3.61 3.76 -31.50
N GLU A 4 2.63 4.62 -31.34
CA GLU A 4 2.52 5.53 -30.21
C GLU A 4 2.49 4.66 -28.94
N ARG A 5 3.62 4.62 -28.21
CA ARG A 5 3.68 3.90 -26.95
C ARG A 5 2.88 4.71 -25.95
N VAL A 6 1.69 4.25 -25.62
CA VAL A 6 0.88 4.79 -24.53
C VAL A 6 1.70 4.63 -23.25
N HIS A 7 2.43 5.67 -22.89
CA HIS A 7 3.20 5.69 -21.66
C HIS A 7 2.22 5.71 -20.48
N PRO A 8 2.41 4.85 -19.47
CA PRO A 8 1.62 4.92 -18.25
C PRO A 8 1.66 6.35 -17.70
N ASN A 9 0.51 6.95 -17.44
CA ASN A 9 0.44 8.32 -16.94
C ASN A 9 0.79 8.33 -15.44
N TYR A 10 2.09 8.31 -15.13
CA TYR A 10 2.61 8.35 -13.76
C TYR A 10 2.13 9.58 -12.98
N VAL A 11 1.83 10.70 -13.66
CA VAL A 11 1.30 11.90 -13.02
C VAL A 11 -0.12 11.66 -12.50
N ALA A 12 -0.95 10.90 -13.24
CA ALA A 12 -2.28 10.54 -12.78
C ALA A 12 -2.23 9.64 -11.54
N VAL A 13 -1.34 8.65 -11.50
CA VAL A 13 -1.14 7.78 -10.33
C VAL A 13 -0.62 8.58 -9.14
N TRP A 14 0.32 9.50 -9.38
CA TRP A 14 0.82 10.43 -8.35
C TRP A 14 -0.30 11.26 -7.73
N LEU A 15 -1.19 11.84 -8.54
CA LEU A 15 -2.34 12.60 -8.06
C LEU A 15 -3.27 11.74 -7.19
N TRP A 16 -3.50 10.48 -7.56
CA TRP A 16 -4.24 9.54 -6.72
C TRP A 16 -3.57 9.29 -5.36
N LEU A 17 -2.25 9.11 -5.33
CA LEU A 17 -1.50 8.92 -4.08
C LEU A 17 -1.60 10.15 -3.18
N VAL A 18 -1.47 11.35 -3.75
CA VAL A 18 -1.66 12.63 -3.04
C VAL A 18 -3.09 12.76 -2.51
N GLY A 19 -4.09 12.42 -3.32
CA GLY A 19 -5.49 12.42 -2.90
C GLY A 19 -5.75 11.47 -1.72
N LEU A 20 -5.23 10.25 -1.78
CA LEU A 20 -5.33 9.28 -0.69
C LEU A 20 -4.56 9.72 0.57
N LEU A 21 -3.46 10.45 0.43
CA LEU A 21 -2.75 11.06 1.55
C LEU A 21 -3.61 12.13 2.22
N ILE A 22 -4.12 13.08 1.45
CA ILE A 22 -4.97 14.16 1.96
C ILE A 22 -6.22 13.57 2.63
N ALA A 23 -6.85 12.55 2.03
CA ALA A 23 -7.98 11.86 2.62
C ALA A 23 -7.64 11.21 3.97
N SER A 24 -6.48 10.54 4.08
CA SER A 24 -6.03 9.92 5.34
C SER A 24 -5.81 10.97 6.44
N VAL A 25 -5.21 12.10 6.08
CA VAL A 25 -5.01 13.24 7.00
C VAL A 25 -6.36 13.83 7.39
N GLY A 26 -7.27 14.04 6.44
CA GLY A 26 -8.61 14.55 6.68
C GLY A 26 -9.42 13.66 7.63
N ILE A 27 -9.39 12.34 7.45
CA ILE A 27 -10.02 11.36 8.35
C ILE A 27 -9.54 11.54 9.79
N SER A 28 -8.27 11.91 10.00
CA SER A 28 -7.71 12.12 11.33
C SER A 28 -8.27 13.35 12.06
N TYR A 29 -8.90 14.28 11.33
CA TYR A 29 -9.59 15.45 11.89
C TYR A 29 -11.11 15.26 12.05
N LEU A 30 -11.66 14.14 11.55
CA LEU A 30 -13.07 13.85 11.72
C LEU A 30 -13.35 13.33 13.14
N HIS A 31 -14.40 13.83 13.77
CA HIS A 31 -14.88 13.36 15.08
C HIS A 31 -15.66 12.04 14.97
N ILE A 32 -15.03 11.02 14.38
CA ILE A 32 -15.59 9.66 14.25
C ILE A 32 -14.98 8.74 15.30
N SER A 33 -15.56 7.55 15.48
CA SER A 33 -14.98 6.57 16.39
C SER A 33 -13.54 6.22 15.98
N ARG A 34 -12.65 6.10 16.97
CA ARG A 34 -11.23 5.83 16.75
C ARG A 34 -11.01 4.56 15.91
N GLY A 35 -11.81 3.51 16.16
CA GLY A 35 -11.73 2.27 15.39
C GLY A 35 -12.03 2.46 13.90
N VAL A 36 -13.07 3.23 13.59
CA VAL A 36 -13.44 3.52 12.19
C VAL A 36 -12.39 4.41 11.52
N ALA A 37 -11.86 5.43 12.21
CA ALA A 37 -10.79 6.27 11.68
C ALA A 37 -9.54 5.44 11.33
N VAL A 38 -9.09 4.61 12.26
CA VAL A 38 -7.94 3.72 12.04
C VAL A 38 -8.19 2.79 10.87
N PHE A 39 -9.34 2.13 10.81
CA PHE A 39 -9.68 1.23 9.72
C PHE A 39 -9.62 1.94 8.35
N LEU A 40 -10.25 3.11 8.21
CA LEU A 40 -10.25 3.86 6.94
C LEU A 40 -8.85 4.31 6.53
N ILE A 41 -8.03 4.76 7.49
CA ILE A 41 -6.64 5.17 7.22
C ILE A 41 -5.80 3.97 6.77
N PHE A 42 -5.96 2.80 7.39
CA PHE A 42 -5.25 1.58 6.99
C PHE A 42 -5.69 1.08 5.61
N VAL A 43 -6.98 1.14 5.30
CA VAL A 43 -7.48 0.83 3.94
C VAL A 43 -6.85 1.78 2.92
N ALA A 44 -6.83 3.08 3.19
CA ALA A 44 -6.18 4.05 2.30
C ALA A 44 -4.68 3.78 2.16
N ALA A 45 -3.99 3.41 3.24
CA ALA A 45 -2.58 3.02 3.21
C ALA A 45 -2.33 1.78 2.35
N PHE A 46 -3.19 0.76 2.47
CA PHE A 46 -3.10 -0.45 1.66
C PHE A 46 -3.30 -0.16 0.17
N VAL A 47 -4.31 0.63 -0.20
CA VAL A 47 -4.55 1.03 -1.59
C VAL A 47 -3.35 1.81 -2.16
N LYS A 48 -2.75 2.72 -1.37
CA LYS A 48 -1.52 3.43 -1.77
C LYS A 48 -0.37 2.46 -2.04
N ALA A 49 -0.15 1.49 -1.14
CA ALA A 49 0.90 0.50 -1.29
C ALA A 49 0.73 -0.35 -2.56
N VAL A 50 -0.50 -0.77 -2.87
CA VAL A 50 -0.82 -1.53 -4.09
C VAL A 50 -0.61 -0.68 -5.35
N LEU A 51 -1.06 0.59 -5.36
CA LEU A 51 -0.83 1.50 -6.48
C LEU A 51 0.68 1.69 -6.75
N VAL A 52 1.48 1.85 -5.69
CA VAL A 52 2.94 1.95 -5.81
C VAL A 52 3.55 0.66 -6.35
N ALA A 53 3.15 -0.50 -5.81
CA ALA A 53 3.65 -1.79 -6.26
C ALA A 53 3.35 -2.04 -7.74
N LEU A 54 2.12 -1.79 -8.19
CA LEU A 54 1.71 -2.08 -9.56
C LEU A 54 2.28 -1.09 -10.58
N GLU A 55 2.29 0.21 -10.27
CA GLU A 55 2.58 1.25 -11.26
C GLU A 55 4.02 1.81 -11.14
N TYR A 56 4.59 1.92 -9.94
CA TYR A 56 5.94 2.49 -9.74
C TYR A 56 7.05 1.47 -9.56
N MET A 57 6.74 0.28 -9.03
CA MET A 57 7.68 -0.85 -8.99
C MET A 57 7.57 -1.74 -10.24
N HIS A 58 6.74 -1.34 -11.21
CA HIS A 58 6.49 -2.03 -12.49
C HIS A 58 6.00 -3.47 -12.38
N LEU A 59 5.61 -3.95 -11.19
CA LEU A 59 5.25 -5.37 -10.98
C LEU A 59 4.15 -5.85 -11.93
N LYS A 60 3.22 -4.98 -12.33
CA LYS A 60 2.06 -5.30 -13.16
C LYS A 60 2.37 -6.16 -14.41
N PHE A 61 3.56 -6.04 -14.98
CA PHE A 61 3.97 -6.81 -16.17
C PHE A 61 5.21 -7.68 -15.96
N GLU A 62 5.64 -7.85 -14.70
CA GLU A 62 6.85 -8.59 -14.35
C GLU A 62 6.61 -10.09 -14.18
N GLN A 63 7.71 -10.84 -14.15
CA GLN A 63 7.68 -12.29 -13.94
C GLN A 63 7.17 -12.66 -12.53
N PRO A 64 6.51 -13.83 -12.37
CA PRO A 64 6.03 -14.30 -11.08
C PRO A 64 7.09 -14.36 -9.97
N LEU A 65 8.36 -14.53 -10.35
CA LEU A 65 9.49 -14.52 -9.41
C LEU A 65 9.63 -13.17 -8.68
N ILE A 66 9.41 -12.05 -9.37
CA ILE A 66 9.51 -10.71 -8.76
C ILE A 66 8.38 -10.51 -7.75
N TYR A 67 7.18 -11.01 -8.04
CA TYR A 67 6.09 -11.04 -7.06
C TYR A 67 6.44 -11.85 -5.82
N ALA A 68 7.07 -13.02 -5.99
CA ALA A 68 7.52 -13.82 -4.85
C ALA A 68 8.54 -13.05 -4.00
N MET A 69 9.50 -12.37 -4.63
CA MET A 69 10.49 -11.53 -3.92
C MET A 69 9.85 -10.38 -3.15
N ALA A 70 8.75 -9.81 -3.63
CA ALA A 70 8.00 -8.77 -2.92
C ALA A 70 7.15 -9.34 -1.75
N ILE A 71 6.59 -10.54 -1.91
CA ILE A 71 5.72 -11.18 -0.91
C ILE A 71 6.52 -11.80 0.24
N ILE A 72 7.70 -12.37 -0.02
CA ILE A 72 8.55 -13.00 1.01
C ILE A 72 8.84 -12.07 2.21
N PRO A 73 9.34 -10.82 2.04
CA PRO A 73 9.60 -9.95 3.18
C PRO A 73 8.32 -9.58 3.94
N LEU A 74 7.18 -9.47 3.23
CA LEU A 74 5.88 -9.23 3.86
C LEU A 74 5.44 -10.44 4.70
N ALA A 75 5.63 -11.67 4.19
CA ALA A 75 5.35 -12.90 4.92
C ALA A 75 6.23 -13.02 6.16
N ILE A 76 7.54 -12.75 6.04
CA ILE A 76 8.47 -12.72 7.18
C ILE A 76 8.02 -11.71 8.23
N PHE A 77 7.61 -10.50 7.81
CA PHE A 77 7.09 -9.50 8.74
C PHE A 77 5.88 -10.02 9.52
N PHE A 78 4.91 -10.66 8.86
CA PHE A 78 3.74 -11.22 9.56
C PHE A 78 4.10 -12.37 10.49
N VAL A 79 5.01 -13.26 10.08
CA VAL A 79 5.51 -14.35 10.94
C VAL A 79 6.17 -13.78 12.19
N LEU A 80 7.08 -12.81 12.04
CA LEU A 80 7.74 -12.15 13.16
C LEU A 80 6.73 -11.43 14.06
N TRP A 81 5.74 -10.76 13.48
CA TRP A 81 4.70 -10.09 14.25
C TRP A 81 3.89 -11.08 15.09
N ILE A 82 3.44 -12.20 14.51
CA ILE A 82 2.67 -13.23 15.23
C ILE A 82 3.51 -13.87 16.34
N VAL A 83 4.77 -14.20 16.06
CA VAL A 83 5.66 -14.88 17.02
C VAL A 83 6.05 -13.95 18.17
N LEU A 84 6.34 -12.68 17.89
CA LEU A 84 6.87 -11.74 18.88
C LEU A 84 5.77 -10.99 19.65
N TYR A 85 4.57 -10.87 19.08
CA TYR A 85 3.44 -10.22 19.75
C TYR A 85 3.13 -10.77 21.16
N PRO A 86 3.04 -12.10 21.40
CA PRO A 86 2.78 -12.62 22.75
C PRO A 86 3.89 -12.26 23.74
N ASP A 87 5.16 -12.31 23.34
CA ASP A 87 6.30 -11.98 24.21
C ASP A 87 6.27 -10.52 24.67
N ILE A 88 5.79 -9.61 23.81
CA ILE A 88 5.65 -8.19 24.12
C ILE A 88 4.37 -7.91 24.92
N ALA A 89 3.27 -8.58 24.58
CA ALA A 89 1.94 -8.29 25.13
C ALA A 89 1.65 -9.00 26.47
N LEU A 90 2.30 -10.14 26.73
CA LEU A 90 2.13 -10.93 27.95
C LEU A 90 3.14 -10.57 29.05
N ARG A 91 3.95 -9.53 28.84
CA ARG A 91 4.88 -8.97 29.81
C ARG A 91 4.20 -7.92 30.70
#